data_AF-A0A1H7UGH1-F1
#
_entry.id   AF-A0A1H7UGH1-F1
#
_cell.length_a   1.000
_cell.length_b   1.000
_cell.length_c   1.000
_cell.angle_alpha   90.00
_cell.angle_beta   90.00
_cell.angle_gamma   90.00
#
_symmetry.space_group_name_H-M   'P 1'
#
loop_
_entity.id
_entity.type
_entity.pdbx_description
1 polymer ?
#
loop_
_entity_poly.entity_id
_entity_poly.type
_entity_poly.pdbx_seq_one_letter_code
_entity_poly.pdbx_strand_id
1 'polypeptide(L)'
;MKKRKNKSALLNFIIILIFAIILINCGSSKESLSISNAEKKAFEQVKGDTITISSDKTEYEIIIIEPGFYTWLNSIAKPEGYYSQSFLENRNYLMVLEWNQRVLQPMRYNPNLYELQIDYSQNIDYGYEVNYKLYNYFIYFQRKYNQRLGPFIPRI
;
A
#
# COMPACT_ATOMS: atom_id res chain seq x y z
N MET A 1 58.16 14.98 -22.30
CA MET A 1 57.26 13.82 -22.06
C MET A 1 56.61 13.75 -20.67
N LYS A 2 57.26 14.17 -19.57
CA LYS A 2 56.75 14.02 -18.18
C LYS A 2 55.44 14.78 -17.85
N LYS A 3 55.24 15.98 -18.42
CA LYS A 3 54.07 16.86 -18.16
C LYS A 3 52.72 16.30 -18.65
N ARG A 4 52.71 15.49 -19.72
CA ARG A 4 51.49 14.88 -20.30
C ARG A 4 50.97 13.71 -19.45
N LYS A 5 51.88 12.91 -18.88
CA LYS A 5 51.57 11.76 -18.00
C LYS A 5 50.88 12.21 -16.70
N ASN A 6 51.34 13.33 -16.11
CA ASN A 6 50.75 13.88 -14.89
C ASN A 6 49.33 14.43 -15.09
N LYS A 7 49.04 15.03 -16.27
CA LYS A 7 47.68 15.50 -16.61
C LYS A 7 46.69 14.35 -16.80
N SER A 8 47.12 13.24 -17.40
CA SER A 8 46.29 12.04 -17.56
C SER A 8 46.04 11.33 -16.22
N ALA A 9 47.04 11.26 -15.34
CA ALA A 9 46.86 10.73 -13.98
C ALA A 9 45.90 11.61 -13.15
N LEU A 10 46.00 12.94 -13.28
CA LEU A 10 45.08 13.89 -12.63
C LEU A 10 43.64 13.73 -13.13
N LEU A 11 43.45 13.55 -14.44
CA LEU A 11 42.13 13.34 -15.05
C LEU A 11 41.48 12.03 -14.56
N ASN A 12 42.26 10.94 -14.50
CA ASN A 12 41.77 9.65 -14.00
C ASN A 12 41.40 9.72 -12.52
N PHE A 13 42.16 10.47 -11.72
CA PHE A 13 41.85 10.71 -10.31
C PHE A 13 40.52 11.48 -10.14
N ILE A 14 40.28 12.49 -10.96
CA ILE A 14 39.03 13.26 -10.98
C ILE A 14 37.84 12.35 -11.36
N ILE A 15 38.01 11.46 -12.34
CA ILE A 15 36.94 10.52 -12.76
C ILE A 15 36.60 9.53 -11.63
N ILE A 16 37.60 8.98 -10.94
CA ILE A 16 37.39 8.07 -9.81
C ILE A 16 36.68 8.79 -8.65
N LEU A 17 37.05 10.05 -8.38
CA LEU A 17 36.41 10.85 -7.35
C LEU A 17 34.94 11.14 -7.68
N ILE A 18 34.62 11.47 -8.93
CA ILE A 18 33.24 11.67 -9.38
C ILE A 18 32.43 10.37 -9.25
N PHE A 19 33.02 9.23 -9.63
CA PHE A 19 32.35 7.93 -9.50
C PHE A 19 32.11 7.55 -8.03
N ALA A 20 33.04 7.86 -7.13
CA ALA A 20 32.88 7.64 -5.70
C ALA A 20 31.78 8.53 -5.09
N ILE A 21 31.66 9.79 -5.52
CA ILE A 21 30.61 10.71 -5.04
C ILE A 21 29.21 10.22 -5.45
N ILE A 22 29.06 9.63 -6.63
CA ILE A 22 27.77 9.07 -7.10
C ILE A 22 27.31 7.89 -6.21
N LEU A 23 28.24 7.13 -5.61
CA LEU A 23 27.92 6.00 -4.75
C LEU A 23 27.45 6.39 -3.33
N ILE A 24 27.64 7.65 -2.91
CA ILE A 24 27.30 8.10 -1.55
C ILE A 24 25.80 8.43 -1.41
N ASN A 25 25.05 8.53 -2.51
CA ASN A 25 23.66 9.00 -2.48
C ASN A 25 22.61 7.89 -2.61
N CYS A 26 22.71 6.82 -1.79
CA CYS A 26 21.68 5.80 -1.72
C CYS A 26 21.27 5.52 -0.26
N GLY A 27 20.36 6.35 0.24
CA GLY A 27 19.73 6.17 1.53
C GLY A 27 18.40 6.93 1.59
N SER A 28 17.37 6.42 0.91
CA SER A 28 16.01 6.90 1.17
C SER A 28 15.63 6.47 2.58
N SER A 29 15.45 7.43 3.49
CA SER A 29 14.86 7.16 4.80
C SER A 29 13.45 6.62 4.59
N LYS A 30 13.24 5.35 4.92
CA LYS A 30 11.90 4.77 4.97
C LYS A 30 11.19 5.42 6.16
N GLU A 31 10.27 6.33 5.88
CA GLU A 31 9.39 6.92 6.90
C GLU A 31 8.63 5.78 7.58
N SER A 32 8.87 5.57 8.88
CA SER A 32 8.19 4.53 9.64
C SER A 32 6.75 4.97 9.91
N LEU A 33 5.79 4.07 9.67
CA LEU A 33 4.39 4.32 10.01
C LEU A 33 4.27 4.43 11.54
N SER A 34 3.85 5.60 12.03
CA SER A 34 3.42 5.75 13.42
C SER A 34 2.08 5.03 13.61
N ILE A 35 2.07 3.99 14.45
CA ILE A 35 0.87 3.22 14.81
C ILE A 35 0.41 3.63 16.21
N SER A 36 -0.80 4.18 16.30
CA SER A 36 -1.39 4.64 17.56
C SER A 36 -1.79 3.46 18.47
N ASN A 37 -1.99 3.74 19.77
CA ASN A 37 -2.47 2.71 20.71
C ASN A 37 -3.89 2.22 20.38
N ALA A 38 -4.75 3.08 19.84
CA ALA A 38 -6.08 2.71 19.38
C ALA A 38 -6.00 1.69 18.23
N GLU A 39 -5.10 1.93 17.27
CA GLU A 39 -4.85 1.00 16.18
C GLU A 39 -4.32 -0.35 16.66
N LYS A 40 -3.34 -0.36 17.56
CA LYS A 40 -2.82 -1.61 18.14
C LYS A 40 -3.95 -2.45 18.76
N LYS A 41 -4.82 -1.80 19.54
CA LYS A 41 -5.97 -2.46 20.15
C LYS A 41 -6.94 -3.03 19.11
N ALA A 42 -7.15 -2.33 17.99
CA ALA A 42 -7.97 -2.84 16.90
C ALA A 42 -7.29 -4.02 16.16
N PHE A 43 -5.96 -3.99 16.00
CA PHE A 43 -5.20 -5.04 15.33
C PHE A 43 -5.09 -6.34 16.15
N GLU A 44 -5.14 -6.25 17.48
CA GLU A 44 -5.12 -7.40 18.41
C GLU A 44 -6.46 -8.15 18.49
N GLN A 45 -7.52 -7.64 17.85
CA GLN A 45 -8.78 -8.37 17.81
C GLN A 45 -8.61 -9.65 17.00
N VAL A 46 -8.76 -10.79 17.68
CA VAL A 46 -8.74 -12.14 17.08
C VAL A 46 -10.13 -12.72 16.86
N LYS A 47 -11.17 -12.03 17.37
CA LYS A 47 -12.58 -12.37 17.15
C LYS A 47 -13.19 -11.32 16.24
N GLY A 48 -13.79 -11.78 15.14
CA GLY A 48 -14.50 -10.96 14.16
C GLY A 48 -14.96 -11.85 13.02
N ASP A 49 -16.16 -11.59 12.52
CA ASP A 49 -16.81 -12.36 11.47
C ASP A 49 -16.18 -12.08 10.09
N THR A 50 -16.56 -12.89 9.11
CA THR A 50 -16.35 -12.60 7.69
C THR A 50 -17.01 -11.26 7.36
N ILE A 51 -16.26 -10.37 6.72
CA ILE A 51 -16.68 -9.05 6.28
C ILE A 51 -17.10 -9.17 4.83
N THR A 52 -18.40 -9.07 4.59
CA THR A 52 -18.93 -8.92 3.25
C THR A 52 -18.99 -7.43 2.90
N ILE A 53 -18.28 -7.04 1.84
CA ILE A 53 -18.42 -5.75 1.19
C ILE A 53 -19.20 -5.98 -0.11
N SER A 54 -20.51 -5.77 -0.06
CA SER A 54 -21.41 -5.88 -1.21
C SER A 54 -21.99 -4.53 -1.60
N SER A 55 -22.41 -4.41 -2.86
CA SER A 55 -23.15 -3.24 -3.36
C SER A 55 -24.64 -3.55 -3.43
N ASP A 56 -25.49 -2.58 -3.10
CA ASP A 56 -26.92 -2.65 -3.42
C ASP A 56 -27.21 -2.39 -4.91
N LYS A 57 -26.23 -1.86 -5.66
CA LYS A 57 -26.36 -1.51 -7.09
C LYS A 57 -25.95 -2.64 -8.03
N THR A 58 -25.16 -3.60 -7.56
CA THR A 58 -24.55 -4.64 -8.38
C THR A 58 -24.52 -5.97 -7.66
N GLU A 59 -24.60 -7.08 -8.38
CA GLU A 59 -24.48 -8.43 -7.80
C GLU A 59 -23.06 -8.79 -7.31
N TYR A 60 -22.08 -7.89 -7.47
CA TYR A 60 -20.70 -8.11 -7.04
C TYR A 60 -20.55 -8.01 -5.52
N GLU A 61 -19.93 -9.05 -4.95
CA GLU A 61 -19.58 -9.16 -3.54
C GLU A 61 -18.07 -9.32 -3.38
N ILE A 62 -17.47 -8.49 -2.53
CA ILE A 62 -16.07 -8.65 -2.09
C ILE A 62 -16.11 -9.20 -0.68
N ILE A 63 -15.68 -10.45 -0.52
CA ILE A 63 -15.60 -11.10 0.79
C ILE A 63 -14.19 -10.93 1.34
N ILE A 64 -14.09 -10.39 2.56
CA ILE A 64 -12.85 -10.14 3.27
C ILE A 64 -12.95 -10.79 4.64
N ILE A 65 -11.94 -11.51 5.09
CA ILE A 65 -11.92 -12.07 6.44
C ILE A 65 -10.85 -11.33 7.24
N GLU A 66 -11.27 -10.38 8.07
CA GLU A 66 -10.32 -9.54 8.81
C GLU A 66 -10.84 -9.10 10.18
N PRO A 67 -10.54 -9.86 11.24
CA PRO A 67 -10.82 -9.45 12.61
C PRO A 67 -10.20 -8.08 12.94
N GLY A 68 -11.02 -7.19 13.51
CA GLY A 68 -10.59 -5.85 13.90
C GLY A 68 -10.79 -4.75 12.85
N PHE A 69 -11.10 -5.08 11.60
CA PHE A 69 -11.32 -4.06 10.57
C PHE A 69 -12.50 -3.15 10.89
N TYR A 70 -13.68 -3.66 11.23
CA TYR A 70 -14.83 -2.80 11.56
C TYR A 70 -14.61 -1.92 12.78
N THR A 71 -13.97 -2.44 13.82
CA THR A 71 -13.57 -1.64 14.98
C THR A 71 -12.68 -0.49 14.52
N TRP A 72 -11.69 -0.76 13.67
CA TRP A 72 -10.80 0.27 13.15
C TRP A 72 -11.53 1.26 12.24
N LEU A 73 -12.40 0.78 11.34
CA LEU A 73 -13.18 1.60 10.43
C LEU A 73 -14.05 2.60 11.20
N ASN A 74 -14.73 2.15 12.25
CA ASN A 74 -15.68 2.98 12.99
C ASN A 74 -15.02 3.91 14.01
N SER A 75 -13.77 3.65 14.41
CA SER A 75 -13.10 4.41 15.48
C SER A 75 -11.89 5.24 15.02
N ILE A 76 -11.29 4.90 13.88
CA ILE A 76 -9.99 5.45 13.45
C ILE A 76 -10.07 6.00 12.03
N ALA A 77 -10.80 5.35 11.11
CA ALA A 77 -10.90 5.84 9.74
C ALA A 77 -11.59 7.21 9.67
N LYS A 78 -11.30 7.95 8.59
CA LYS A 78 -12.07 9.14 8.26
C LYS A 78 -13.52 8.74 8.01
N PRO A 79 -14.51 9.50 8.51
CA PRO A 79 -15.91 9.15 8.37
C PRO A 79 -16.33 9.14 6.90
N GLU A 80 -17.42 8.44 6.61
CA GLU A 80 -18.07 8.48 5.31
C GLU A 80 -18.37 9.93 4.88
N GLY A 81 -18.23 10.20 3.58
CA GLY A 81 -18.34 11.53 2.99
C GLY A 81 -17.05 12.35 3.01
N TYR A 82 -16.02 11.95 3.76
CA TYR A 82 -14.73 12.68 3.77
C TYR A 82 -14.01 12.62 2.43
N TYR A 83 -13.98 11.44 1.80
CA TYR A 83 -13.39 11.25 0.47
C TYR A 83 -14.47 11.32 -0.61
N SER A 84 -14.13 11.85 -1.79
CA SER A 84 -15.00 11.75 -2.96
C SER A 84 -15.01 10.32 -3.52
N GLN A 85 -16.12 9.93 -4.17
CA GLN A 85 -16.20 8.63 -4.85
C GLN A 85 -15.05 8.44 -5.86
N SER A 86 -14.80 9.45 -6.70
CA SER A 86 -13.72 9.42 -7.68
C SER A 86 -12.33 9.22 -7.05
N PHE A 87 -12.07 9.78 -5.87
CA PHE A 87 -10.82 9.54 -5.16
C PHE A 87 -10.71 8.08 -4.75
N LEU A 88 -11.77 7.52 -4.17
CA LEU A 88 -11.81 6.14 -3.69
C LEU A 88 -11.62 5.17 -4.85
N GLU A 89 -12.35 5.35 -5.96
CA GLU A 89 -12.27 4.47 -7.15
C GLU A 89 -10.86 4.43 -7.74
N ASN A 90 -10.23 5.60 -7.88
CA ASN A 90 -8.86 5.70 -8.41
C ASN A 90 -7.84 5.03 -7.49
N ARG A 91 -8.02 5.15 -6.17
CA ARG A 91 -7.14 4.52 -5.18
C ARG A 91 -7.34 3.01 -5.13
N ASN A 92 -8.58 2.56 -5.11
CA ASN A 92 -8.95 1.15 -5.07
C ASN A 92 -8.42 0.41 -6.27
N TYR A 93 -8.58 0.96 -7.48
CA TYR A 93 -8.06 0.31 -8.68
C TYR A 93 -6.57 -0.02 -8.59
N LEU A 94 -5.75 0.95 -8.17
CA LEU A 94 -4.31 0.74 -8.02
C LEU A 94 -3.97 -0.31 -6.96
N MET A 95 -4.66 -0.28 -5.82
CA MET A 95 -4.42 -1.22 -4.72
C MET A 95 -4.91 -2.64 -5.06
N VAL A 96 -6.02 -2.77 -5.80
CA VAL A 96 -6.53 -4.06 -6.31
C VAL A 96 -5.56 -4.67 -7.31
N LEU A 97 -4.99 -3.89 -8.23
CA LEU A 97 -3.99 -4.40 -9.17
C LEU A 97 -2.79 -4.99 -8.43
N GLU A 98 -2.23 -4.27 -7.46
CA GLU A 98 -1.10 -4.74 -6.67
C GLU A 98 -1.48 -5.94 -5.79
N TRP A 99 -2.67 -5.93 -5.17
CA TRP A 99 -3.19 -7.06 -4.41
C TRP A 99 -3.29 -8.32 -5.27
N ASN A 100 -3.96 -8.24 -6.42
CA ASN A 100 -4.16 -9.37 -7.33
C ASN A 100 -2.83 -9.91 -7.86
N GLN A 101 -1.86 -9.04 -8.13
CA GLN A 101 -0.52 -9.47 -8.52
C GLN A 101 0.16 -10.30 -7.41
N ARG A 102 -0.05 -9.96 -6.13
CA ARG A 102 0.54 -10.67 -4.98
C ARG A 102 -0.15 -12.00 -4.70
N VAL A 103 -1.47 -12.06 -4.85
CA VAL A 103 -2.25 -13.31 -4.75
C VAL A 103 -1.69 -14.37 -5.72
N LEU A 104 -1.31 -13.97 -6.93
CA LEU A 104 -0.74 -14.86 -7.94
C LEU A 104 0.72 -15.27 -7.68
N GLN A 105 1.36 -14.78 -6.62
CA GLN A 105 2.76 -15.03 -6.30
C GLN A 105 2.95 -15.61 -4.87
N PRO A 106 2.34 -16.77 -4.55
CA PRO A 106 2.35 -17.33 -3.20
C PRO A 106 3.74 -17.78 -2.73
N MET A 107 4.69 -17.96 -3.65
CA MET A 107 6.09 -18.23 -3.31
C MET A 107 6.85 -16.98 -2.83
N ARG A 108 6.33 -15.78 -3.12
CA ARG A 108 6.93 -14.50 -2.74
C ARG A 108 6.17 -13.80 -1.62
N TYR A 109 4.85 -13.92 -1.61
CA TYR A 109 3.97 -13.27 -0.64
C TYR A 109 3.23 -14.31 0.20
N ASN A 110 3.01 -14.00 1.47
CA ASN A 110 2.34 -14.90 2.38
C ASN A 110 0.88 -15.11 1.93
N PRO A 111 0.46 -16.34 1.58
CA PRO A 111 -0.91 -16.60 1.13
C PRO A 111 -1.97 -16.33 2.21
N ASN A 112 -1.58 -16.35 3.50
CA ASN A 112 -2.49 -15.97 4.60
C ASN A 112 -2.72 -14.46 4.70
N LEU A 113 -1.97 -13.64 3.95
CA LEU A 113 -2.20 -12.20 3.82
C LEU A 113 -2.88 -11.84 2.50
N TYR A 114 -2.76 -12.69 1.48
CA TYR A 114 -3.23 -12.44 0.11
C TYR A 114 -4.04 -13.66 -0.34
N GLU A 115 -5.30 -13.71 0.09
CA GLU A 115 -6.14 -14.90 -0.06
C GLU A 115 -6.74 -15.03 -1.47
N LEU A 116 -7.66 -14.13 -1.82
CA LEU A 116 -8.45 -14.19 -3.06
C LEU A 116 -8.23 -12.94 -3.91
N GLN A 117 -8.31 -13.11 -5.23
CA GLN A 117 -8.31 -11.98 -6.14
C GLN A 117 -9.63 -11.21 -6.02
N ILE A 118 -9.56 -9.91 -6.25
CA ILE A 118 -10.69 -8.99 -6.24
C ILE A 118 -11.00 -8.62 -7.69
N ASP A 119 -12.19 -8.96 -8.17
CA ASP A 119 -12.66 -8.57 -9.49
C ASP A 119 -13.24 -7.15 -9.47
N TYR A 120 -12.34 -6.17 -9.60
CA TYR A 120 -12.67 -4.75 -9.57
C TYR A 120 -12.40 -4.10 -10.94
N SER A 121 -13.46 -3.60 -11.58
CA SER A 121 -13.40 -2.93 -12.87
C SER A 121 -13.68 -1.44 -12.75
N GLN A 122 -12.86 -0.60 -13.39
CA GLN A 122 -13.06 0.85 -13.38
C GLN A 122 -14.33 1.31 -14.11
N ASN A 123 -14.94 0.44 -14.91
CA ASN A 123 -16.13 0.75 -15.71
C ASN A 123 -17.45 0.41 -15.00
N ILE A 124 -17.39 -0.07 -13.75
CA ILE A 124 -18.56 -0.47 -12.96
C ILE A 124 -18.71 0.50 -11.78
N ASP A 125 -19.90 1.08 -11.61
CA ASP A 125 -20.24 1.88 -10.43
C ASP A 125 -20.70 0.95 -9.30
N TYR A 126 -19.76 0.53 -8.47
CA TYR A 126 -20.03 -0.26 -7.26
C TYR A 126 -20.70 0.58 -6.15
N GLY A 127 -20.84 1.89 -6.33
CA GLY A 127 -21.35 2.82 -5.33
C GLY A 127 -20.29 3.28 -4.33
N TYR A 128 -20.66 4.33 -3.58
CA TYR A 128 -19.79 4.98 -2.62
C TYR A 128 -19.36 4.04 -1.48
N GLU A 129 -20.30 3.31 -0.90
CA GLU A 129 -20.08 2.51 0.31
C GLU A 129 -19.08 1.37 0.07
N VAL A 130 -19.21 0.65 -1.05
CA VAL A 130 -18.24 -0.38 -1.45
C VAL A 130 -16.86 0.22 -1.62
N ASN A 131 -16.77 1.33 -2.35
CA ASN A 131 -15.50 2.01 -2.58
C ASN A 131 -14.87 2.51 -1.28
N TYR A 132 -15.67 3.03 -0.35
CA TYR A 132 -15.22 3.51 0.94
C TYR A 132 -14.70 2.37 1.82
N LYS A 133 -15.46 1.26 1.93
CA LYS A 133 -15.05 0.10 2.72
C LYS A 133 -13.80 -0.55 2.14
N LEU A 134 -13.73 -0.75 0.82
CA LEU A 134 -12.57 -1.35 0.14
C LEU A 134 -11.31 -0.49 0.31
N TYR A 135 -11.44 0.83 0.15
CA TYR A 135 -10.32 1.76 0.36
C TYR A 135 -9.79 1.65 1.79
N ASN A 136 -10.69 1.75 2.77
CA ASN A 136 -10.29 1.69 4.17
C ASN A 136 -9.73 0.32 4.56
N TYR A 137 -10.21 -0.77 3.97
CA TYR A 137 -9.61 -2.08 4.15
C TYR A 137 -8.15 -2.10 3.70
N PHE A 138 -7.84 -1.56 2.52
CA PHE A 138 -6.46 -1.51 2.08
C PHE A 138 -5.59 -0.59 2.95
N ILE A 139 -6.13 0.52 3.49
CA ILE A 139 -5.40 1.35 4.46
C ILE A 139 -5.13 0.57 5.74
N TYR A 140 -6.14 -0.10 6.30
CA TYR A 140 -6.03 -0.97 7.46
C TYR A 140 -4.96 -2.05 7.24
N PHE A 141 -5.06 -2.80 6.15
CA PHE A 141 -4.17 -3.89 5.79
C PHE A 141 -2.71 -3.44 5.71
N GLN A 142 -2.46 -2.34 4.98
CA GLN A 142 -1.11 -1.78 4.84
C GLN A 142 -0.52 -1.36 6.19
N ARG A 143 -1.33 -0.81 7.10
CA ARG A 143 -0.90 -0.36 8.43
C ARG A 143 -0.71 -1.52 9.41
N LYS A 144 -1.61 -2.50 9.42
CA LYS A 144 -1.54 -3.70 10.29
C LYS A 144 -0.37 -4.59 9.93
N TYR A 145 -0.20 -4.88 8.64
CA TYR A 145 0.81 -5.85 8.15
C TYR A 145 2.07 -5.19 7.61
N ASN A 146 2.20 -3.87 7.74
CA ASN A 146 3.31 -3.08 7.21
C ASN A 146 3.58 -3.39 5.72
N GLN A 147 2.50 -3.52 4.95
CA GLN A 147 2.55 -3.75 3.51
C GLN A 147 2.37 -2.44 2.76
N ARG A 148 2.81 -2.41 1.51
CA ARG A 148 2.64 -1.26 0.62
C ARG A 148 1.98 -1.70 -0.67
N LEU A 149 0.75 -1.28 -0.89
CA LEU A 149 -0.08 -1.62 -2.06
C LEU A 149 -0.11 -0.50 -3.10
N GLY A 150 0.97 0.29 -3.18
CA GLY A 150 1.07 1.39 -4.14
C GLY A 150 2.10 2.45 -3.73
N PRO A 151 2.20 3.55 -4.49
CA PRO A 151 3.18 4.59 -4.22
C PRO A 151 2.81 5.47 -3.02
N PHE A 152 1.59 5.37 -2.49
CA PHE A 152 1.11 6.21 -1.39
C PHE A 152 1.39 5.57 -0.03
N ILE A 153 1.78 6.39 0.95
CA ILE A 153 1.91 5.96 2.33
C ILE A 153 0.50 5.98 2.96
N PRO A 154 0.04 4.92 3.64
CA PRO A 154 -1.29 4.87 4.23
C PRO A 154 -1.39 5.86 5.41
N ARG A 155 -2.25 6.87 5.24
CA ARG A 155 -2.51 7.95 6.23
C ARG A 155 -3.95 7.84 6.74
N ILE A 156 -4.14 8.21 8.00
CA ILE A 156 -5.44 8.21 8.71
C ILE A 156 -5.95 9.62 8.95
#